data_AF-A0A1L4BU01-F1
#
_entry.id   AF-A0A1L4BU01-F1
#
_cell.length_a   1.000
_cell.length_b   1.000
_cell.length_c   1.000
_cell.angle_alpha   90.00
_cell.angle_beta   90.00
_cell.angle_gamma   90.00
#
_symmetry.space_group_name_H-M   'P 1'
#
loop_
_entity.id
_entity.type
_entity.pdbx_description
1 polymer ?
#
loop_
_entity_poly.entity_id
_entity_poly.type
_entity_poly.pdbx_seq_one_letter_code
_entity_poly.pdbx_strand_id
1 'polypeptide(L)'
;MIRNIFTSSAILFFCTILAKQSFGYAHTHLMLENNCSTDAIFTITDKDSGYSFKKVIKPYQYYVTKELSNDNFLLATTSNYNINFKSRNSYGSVKYELSNAFFYFGEKGANKALFKDAIGNIEVNHRLHNDNYEYYWTNYSVNIKTFINGSLITPSFTISACHKEIDTFDSLLFGVKKVLIFGDSLSDKGNLYKYSLQLLPKSTPYYRGMFSNGEVWSEQFANRLYLNNISVNNYAVGGSSVIVFPDWADNDTPYVLGDQVGLYLNLDSNENIKDKLAIFFVGGNDYLTSNPKMEDIDNAVKQVTDGIISAIERVGVKKVVIIGLPDLSITGESKSLKNQDVLKKIYIKHNEILKAYANKHNMKFIDIAPVFDEMINNTKNFNKKYHANISLKHIKDSCWLGGYFLSEKAKINKAYNDLENKDSSRVKMTELLDQPSMQSIIDAGYTGSMCNNPQNYAFWDHVHPTYQIHRALYDHIVKELGAKSYTKEIM
;
A
#
# COMPACT_ATOMS: atom_id res chain seq x y z
N MET A 1 -48.69 28.10 -27.48
CA MET A 1 -47.70 28.26 -26.39
C MET A 1 -47.67 27.11 -25.38
N ILE A 2 -48.30 25.95 -25.63
CA ILE A 2 -48.42 24.84 -24.64
C ILE A 2 -47.63 23.57 -25.05
N ARG A 3 -47.06 23.54 -26.27
CA ARG A 3 -46.38 22.34 -26.82
C ARG A 3 -44.86 22.25 -26.52
N ASN A 4 -44.24 23.34 -26.04
CA ASN A 4 -42.80 23.40 -25.71
C ASN A 4 -42.48 23.23 -24.21
N ILE A 5 -43.49 23.23 -23.33
CA ILE A 5 -43.28 23.05 -21.89
C ILE A 5 -43.19 21.55 -21.56
N PHE A 6 -43.95 20.70 -22.24
CA PHE A 6 -43.90 19.25 -22.02
C PHE A 6 -42.59 18.60 -22.51
N THR A 7 -41.95 19.11 -23.56
CA THR A 7 -40.67 18.59 -24.04
C THR A 7 -39.50 19.06 -23.16
N SER A 8 -39.47 20.33 -22.75
CA SER A 8 -38.44 20.82 -21.81
C SER A 8 -38.60 20.23 -20.41
N SER A 9 -39.83 20.05 -19.90
CA SER A 9 -40.04 19.38 -18.60
C SER A 9 -39.76 17.89 -18.68
N ALA A 10 -40.09 17.19 -19.77
CA ALA A 10 -39.72 15.78 -19.93
C ALA A 10 -38.19 15.60 -20.06
N ILE A 11 -37.48 16.49 -20.75
CA ILE A 11 -36.02 16.47 -20.88
C ILE A 11 -35.34 16.84 -19.55
N LEU A 12 -35.83 17.84 -18.81
CA LEU A 12 -35.32 18.15 -17.47
C LEU A 12 -35.58 16.99 -16.51
N PHE A 13 -36.76 16.36 -16.56
CA PHE A 13 -37.10 15.22 -15.71
C PHE A 13 -36.25 13.99 -16.08
N PHE A 14 -36.05 13.70 -17.37
CA PHE A 14 -35.14 12.64 -17.86
C PHE A 14 -33.68 12.91 -17.47
N CYS A 15 -33.20 14.16 -17.58
CA CYS A 15 -31.86 14.54 -17.14
C CYS A 15 -31.69 14.46 -15.62
N THR A 16 -32.71 14.79 -14.82
CA THR A 16 -32.66 14.63 -13.36
C THR A 16 -32.77 13.17 -12.91
N ILE A 17 -33.41 12.31 -13.69
CA ILE A 17 -33.45 10.85 -13.46
C ILE A 17 -32.09 10.22 -13.82
N LEU A 18 -31.48 10.62 -14.95
CA LEU A 18 -30.14 10.19 -15.34
C LEU A 18 -29.05 10.72 -14.39
N ALA A 19 -29.17 11.95 -13.89
CA ALA A 19 -28.24 12.51 -12.90
C ALA A 19 -28.30 11.81 -11.53
N LYS A 20 -29.33 10.98 -11.28
CA LYS A 20 -29.47 10.16 -10.07
C LYS A 20 -29.19 8.68 -10.29
N GLN A 21 -28.92 8.24 -11.53
CA GLN A 21 -28.47 6.90 -11.82
C GLN A 21 -26.95 6.86 -11.70
N SER A 22 -26.44 6.36 -10.57
CA SER A 22 -25.05 5.94 -10.50
C SER A 22 -24.89 4.66 -11.31
N PHE A 23 -23.98 4.67 -12.27
CA PHE A 23 -23.76 3.58 -13.21
C PHE A 23 -23.02 2.39 -12.55
N GLY A 24 -23.44 1.17 -12.87
CA GLY A 24 -22.72 -0.05 -12.50
C GLY A 24 -21.42 -0.15 -13.29
N TYR A 25 -20.32 0.36 -12.72
CA TYR A 25 -18.97 0.36 -13.31
C TYR A 25 -18.04 -0.42 -12.38
N ALA A 26 -17.70 -1.66 -12.73
CA ALA A 26 -16.82 -2.51 -11.91
C ALA A 26 -15.61 -2.94 -12.74
N HIS A 27 -14.44 -2.40 -12.40
CA HIS A 27 -13.17 -2.68 -13.08
C HIS A 27 -12.13 -3.17 -12.08
N THR A 28 -11.23 -4.06 -12.53
CA THR A 28 -10.15 -4.60 -11.69
C THR A 28 -8.88 -4.87 -12.49
N HIS A 29 -7.73 -4.84 -11.83
CA HIS A 29 -6.48 -5.37 -12.38
C HIS A 29 -6.08 -6.66 -11.65
N LEU A 30 -5.45 -7.59 -12.36
CA LEU A 30 -4.83 -8.77 -11.76
C LEU A 30 -3.31 -8.68 -11.89
N MET A 31 -2.59 -8.90 -10.78
CA MET A 31 -1.16 -9.17 -10.79
C MET A 31 -0.96 -10.69 -10.72
N LEU A 32 -0.60 -11.29 -11.84
CA LEU A 32 -0.27 -12.71 -11.92
C LEU A 32 1.18 -12.90 -11.46
N GLU A 33 1.41 -13.66 -10.40
CA GLU A 33 2.73 -13.85 -9.80
C GLU A 33 3.16 -15.31 -9.89
N ASN A 34 4.41 -15.56 -10.31
CA ASN A 34 4.99 -16.88 -10.30
C ASN A 34 6.01 -17.02 -9.15
N ASN A 35 5.65 -17.70 -8.06
CA ASN A 35 6.61 -18.08 -7.02
C ASN A 35 7.22 -19.48 -7.22
N CYS A 36 6.89 -20.15 -8.32
CA CYS A 36 7.47 -21.45 -8.66
C CYS A 36 8.92 -21.30 -9.14
N SER A 37 9.71 -22.36 -8.98
CA SER A 37 11.08 -22.46 -9.50
C SER A 37 11.15 -22.70 -11.02
N THR A 38 10.01 -22.95 -11.65
CA THR A 38 9.87 -23.15 -13.10
C THR A 38 8.86 -22.18 -13.69
N ASP A 39 8.86 -22.03 -15.02
CA ASP A 39 7.87 -21.22 -15.74
C ASP A 39 6.44 -21.62 -15.32
N ALA A 40 5.59 -20.62 -15.10
CA ALA A 40 4.16 -20.81 -14.83
C ALA A 40 3.35 -20.25 -15.99
N ILE A 41 2.43 -21.06 -16.50
CA ILE A 41 1.50 -20.68 -17.56
C ILE A 41 0.17 -20.35 -16.91
N PHE A 42 -0.16 -19.07 -16.83
CA PHE A 42 -1.47 -18.60 -16.38
C PHE A 42 -2.44 -18.56 -17.56
N THR A 43 -3.68 -18.99 -17.32
CA THR A 43 -4.80 -18.91 -18.25
C THR A 43 -5.99 -18.27 -17.54
N ILE A 44 -6.48 -17.14 -18.06
CA ILE A 44 -7.71 -16.48 -17.62
C ILE A 44 -8.76 -16.72 -18.71
N THR A 45 -9.85 -17.39 -18.36
CA THR A 45 -10.98 -17.65 -19.26
C THR A 45 -12.20 -16.87 -18.77
N ASP A 46 -12.69 -15.97 -19.61
CA ASP A 46 -14.01 -15.35 -19.45
C ASP A 46 -15.08 -16.39 -19.82
N LYS A 47 -15.96 -16.71 -18.88
CA LYS A 47 -17.02 -17.72 -19.04
C LYS A 47 -18.20 -17.22 -19.83
N ASP A 48 -18.41 -15.90 -19.87
CA ASP A 48 -19.55 -15.30 -20.52
C ASP A 48 -19.27 -15.17 -22.03
N SER A 49 -18.05 -14.77 -22.41
CA SER A 49 -17.63 -14.67 -23.81
C SER A 49 -16.94 -15.92 -24.37
N GLY A 50 -16.41 -16.79 -23.50
CA GLY A 50 -15.55 -17.93 -23.88
C GLY A 50 -14.11 -17.52 -24.24
N TYR A 51 -13.78 -16.23 -24.24
CA TYR A 51 -12.44 -15.74 -24.55
C TYR A 51 -11.43 -16.22 -23.50
N SER A 52 -10.22 -16.58 -23.93
CA SER A 52 -9.14 -17.02 -23.04
C SER A 52 -7.83 -16.29 -23.31
N PHE A 53 -7.27 -15.70 -22.27
CA PHE A 53 -5.94 -15.09 -22.26
C PHE A 53 -4.93 -16.06 -21.64
N LYS A 54 -3.74 -16.19 -22.24
CA LYS A 54 -2.64 -17.01 -21.70
C LYS A 54 -1.37 -16.19 -21.55
N LYS A 55 -0.66 -16.36 -20.43
CA LYS A 55 0.62 -15.72 -20.15
C LYS A 55 1.60 -16.70 -19.51
N VAL A 56 2.78 -16.83 -20.12
CA VAL A 56 3.94 -17.48 -19.50
C VAL A 56 4.66 -16.46 -18.63
N ILE A 57 4.90 -16.80 -17.37
CA ILE A 57 5.61 -15.98 -16.39
C ILE A 57 6.83 -16.77 -15.91
N LYS A 58 8.02 -16.16 -16.01
CA LYS A 58 9.29 -16.77 -15.57
C LYS A 58 9.34 -16.91 -14.05
N PRO A 59 10.20 -17.80 -13.51
CA PRO A 59 10.35 -17.98 -12.06
C PRO A 59 10.55 -16.65 -11.34
N TYR A 60 9.80 -16.44 -10.26
CA TYR A 60 9.88 -15.28 -9.37
C TYR A 60 9.58 -13.93 -10.04
N GLN A 61 8.83 -13.95 -11.14
CA GLN A 61 8.37 -12.74 -11.83
C GLN A 61 6.87 -12.55 -11.69
N TYR A 62 6.39 -11.35 -12.02
CA TYR A 62 4.96 -11.05 -12.07
C TYR A 62 4.58 -10.34 -13.36
N TYR A 63 3.29 -10.36 -13.66
CA TYR A 63 2.70 -9.69 -14.80
C TYR A 63 1.37 -9.05 -14.40
N VAL A 64 1.25 -7.74 -14.61
CA VAL A 64 -0.02 -7.04 -14.42
C VAL A 64 -0.83 -7.15 -15.71
N THR A 65 -2.06 -7.65 -15.60
CA THR A 65 -2.97 -7.81 -16.73
C THR A 65 -3.46 -6.45 -17.23
N LYS A 66 -4.06 -6.46 -18.43
CA LYS A 66 -5.02 -5.41 -18.76
C LYS A 66 -6.19 -5.46 -17.78
N GLU A 67 -6.88 -4.34 -17.68
CA GLU A 67 -8.09 -4.21 -16.87
C GLU A 67 -9.16 -5.23 -17.29
N LEU A 68 -9.80 -5.85 -16.30
CA LEU A 68 -11.00 -6.66 -16.45
C LEU A 68 -12.19 -5.81 -16.02
N SER A 69 -13.27 -5.81 -16.80
CA SER A 69 -14.41 -4.95 -16.57
C SER A 69 -15.74 -5.68 -16.66
N ASN A 70 -16.72 -5.15 -15.93
CA ASN A 70 -18.13 -5.52 -16.01
C ASN A 70 -18.95 -4.23 -16.08
N ASP A 71 -19.27 -3.87 -17.33
CA ASP A 71 -19.73 -2.52 -17.68
C ASP A 71 -21.21 -2.48 -18.03
N ASN A 72 -22.02 -3.35 -17.43
CA ASN A 72 -23.46 -3.30 -17.69
C ASN A 72 -24.09 -2.08 -17.01
N PHE A 73 -24.33 -1.05 -17.82
CA PHE A 73 -24.88 0.23 -17.37
C PHE A 73 -26.33 0.20 -16.88
N LEU A 74 -27.09 -0.85 -17.21
CA LEU A 74 -28.54 -0.88 -17.01
C LEU A 74 -29.01 -1.84 -15.92
N LEU A 75 -28.24 -2.91 -15.63
CA LEU A 75 -28.62 -3.97 -14.70
C LEU A 75 -27.42 -4.47 -13.91
N ALA A 76 -27.66 -4.93 -12.67
CA ALA A 76 -26.64 -5.59 -11.86
C ALA A 76 -26.30 -6.94 -12.49
N THR A 77 -25.07 -7.07 -12.97
CA THR A 77 -24.54 -8.27 -13.61
C THR A 77 -23.28 -8.72 -12.90
N THR A 78 -22.90 -9.97 -13.16
CA THR A 78 -21.63 -10.54 -12.72
C THR A 78 -20.94 -11.11 -13.92
N SER A 79 -19.69 -10.70 -14.14
CA SER A 79 -18.79 -11.34 -15.09
C SER A 79 -18.02 -12.46 -14.41
N ASN A 80 -17.97 -13.62 -15.04
CA ASN A 80 -17.41 -14.83 -14.46
C ASN A 80 -16.11 -15.23 -15.16
N TYR A 81 -15.05 -15.41 -14.39
CA TYR A 81 -13.74 -15.82 -14.88
C TYR A 81 -13.25 -17.08 -14.19
N ASN A 82 -12.54 -17.94 -14.94
CA ASN A 82 -11.70 -18.99 -14.37
C ASN A 82 -10.24 -18.61 -14.56
N ILE A 83 -9.49 -18.53 -13.47
CA ILE A 83 -8.04 -18.29 -13.49
C ILE A 83 -7.36 -19.59 -13.12
N ASN A 84 -6.46 -20.06 -13.99
CA ASN A 84 -5.72 -21.30 -13.78
C ASN A 84 -4.24 -21.03 -13.98
N PHE A 85 -3.38 -21.75 -13.28
CA PHE A 85 -1.97 -21.84 -13.66
C PHE A 85 -1.51 -23.29 -13.74
N LYS A 86 -0.51 -23.53 -14.58
CA LYS A 86 0.26 -24.77 -14.63
C LYS A 86 1.74 -24.46 -14.67
N SER A 87 2.49 -25.08 -13.77
CA SER A 87 3.95 -25.14 -13.80
C SER A 87 4.39 -26.61 -13.89
N ARG A 88 5.70 -26.89 -13.91
CA ARG A 88 6.23 -28.24 -14.14
C ARG A 88 5.66 -29.27 -13.16
N ASN A 89 5.63 -28.93 -11.87
CA ASN A 89 5.25 -29.80 -10.77
C ASN A 89 4.12 -29.21 -9.89
N SER A 90 3.39 -28.22 -10.39
CA SER A 90 2.41 -27.49 -9.59
C SER A 90 1.30 -26.96 -10.49
N TYR A 91 0.10 -26.89 -9.96
CA TYR A 91 -1.07 -26.34 -10.65
C TYR A 91 -1.98 -25.69 -9.63
N GLY A 92 -2.88 -24.85 -10.12
CA GLY A 92 -3.98 -24.38 -9.31
C GLY A 92 -5.01 -23.63 -10.13
N SER A 93 -6.20 -23.48 -9.57
CA SER A 93 -7.31 -22.79 -10.20
C SER A 93 -8.14 -22.05 -9.16
N VAL A 94 -8.72 -20.92 -9.56
CA VAL A 94 -9.66 -20.15 -8.75
C VAL A 94 -10.74 -19.57 -9.66
N LYS A 95 -11.99 -19.56 -9.19
CA LYS A 95 -13.08 -18.84 -9.86
C LYS A 95 -13.10 -17.41 -9.38
N TYR A 96 -13.30 -16.48 -10.30
CA TYR A 96 -13.36 -15.06 -10.01
C TYR A 96 -14.66 -14.46 -10.56
N GLU A 97 -15.45 -13.86 -9.68
CA GLU A 97 -16.69 -13.16 -9.99
C GLU A 97 -16.49 -11.66 -9.80
N LEU A 98 -16.72 -10.90 -10.87
CA LEU A 98 -16.69 -9.44 -10.88
C LEU A 98 -18.11 -8.91 -11.02
N SER A 99 -18.72 -8.48 -9.92
CA SER A 99 -20.09 -7.95 -9.91
C SER A 99 -20.08 -6.42 -9.89
N ASN A 100 -20.90 -5.81 -10.74
CA ASN A 100 -21.25 -4.39 -10.61
C ASN A 100 -22.52 -4.24 -9.76
N ALA A 101 -22.68 -3.06 -9.15
CA ALA A 101 -23.89 -2.75 -8.37
C ALA A 101 -24.35 -1.31 -8.57
N PHE A 102 -25.62 -1.06 -8.25
CA PHE A 102 -26.30 0.22 -8.44
C PHE A 102 -26.64 0.89 -7.11
N PHE A 103 -26.65 2.21 -7.09
CA PHE A 103 -27.35 2.98 -6.08
C PHE A 103 -28.78 3.25 -6.57
N TYR A 104 -29.79 2.62 -5.95
CA TYR A 104 -31.20 2.90 -6.22
C TYR A 104 -31.91 3.17 -4.89
N PHE A 105 -32.55 4.33 -4.75
CA PHE A 105 -33.50 4.64 -3.68
C PHE A 105 -33.03 4.32 -2.24
N GLY A 106 -31.76 4.61 -1.94
CA GLY A 106 -31.23 4.51 -0.57
C GLY A 106 -30.65 3.13 -0.19
N GLU A 107 -30.70 2.14 -1.08
CA GLU A 107 -29.95 0.90 -0.91
C GLU A 107 -28.53 1.07 -1.49
N LYS A 108 -27.50 0.89 -0.64
CA LYS A 108 -26.10 0.97 -1.05
C LYS A 108 -25.70 -0.30 -1.79
N GLY A 109 -25.73 -0.29 -3.13
CA GLY A 109 -25.03 -1.29 -3.94
C GLY A 109 -23.53 -1.01 -3.99
N ALA A 110 -22.70 -2.04 -3.79
CA ALA A 110 -21.25 -1.96 -3.95
C ALA A 110 -20.79 -2.97 -5.01
N ASN A 111 -19.82 -2.55 -5.84
CA ASN A 111 -19.11 -3.48 -6.70
C ASN A 111 -18.44 -4.55 -5.84
N LYS A 112 -18.32 -5.76 -6.38
CA LYS A 112 -17.76 -6.89 -5.65
C LYS A 112 -16.79 -7.68 -6.53
N ALA A 113 -15.65 -8.02 -5.94
CA ALA A 113 -14.73 -9.02 -6.44
C ALA A 113 -14.80 -10.22 -5.48
N LEU A 114 -15.21 -11.38 -5.99
CA LEU A 114 -15.31 -12.62 -5.23
C LEU A 114 -14.43 -13.69 -5.88
N PHE A 115 -13.41 -14.14 -5.16
CA PHE A 115 -12.60 -15.29 -5.54
C PHE A 115 -13.03 -16.49 -4.70
N LYS A 116 -13.33 -17.62 -5.34
CA LYS A 116 -13.85 -18.82 -4.68
C LYS A 116 -13.39 -20.09 -5.34
N ASP A 117 -13.65 -21.20 -4.66
CA ASP A 117 -13.34 -22.55 -5.14
C ASP A 117 -11.86 -22.67 -5.58
N ALA A 118 -10.95 -22.12 -4.76
CA ALA A 118 -9.52 -22.24 -5.02
C ALA A 118 -9.08 -23.70 -4.83
N ILE A 119 -8.40 -24.25 -5.84
CA ILE A 119 -7.92 -25.63 -5.86
C ILE A 119 -6.43 -25.64 -6.19
N GLY A 120 -5.68 -26.53 -5.56
CA GLY A 120 -4.25 -26.68 -5.78
C GLY A 120 -3.46 -25.53 -5.16
N ASN A 121 -2.36 -25.17 -5.80
CA ASN A 121 -1.31 -24.34 -5.23
C ASN A 121 -1.39 -22.87 -5.68
N ILE A 122 -2.58 -22.29 -5.60
CA ILE A 122 -2.91 -20.93 -6.01
C ILE A 122 -3.29 -20.07 -4.80
N GLU A 123 -2.89 -18.81 -4.81
CA GLU A 123 -3.20 -17.84 -3.76
C GLU A 123 -3.92 -16.63 -4.34
N VAL A 124 -4.76 -16.01 -3.51
CA VAL A 124 -5.31 -14.68 -3.77
C VAL A 124 -4.75 -13.76 -2.69
N ASN A 125 -4.02 -12.70 -3.09
CA ASN A 125 -3.38 -11.74 -2.19
C ASN A 125 -2.50 -12.44 -1.12
N HIS A 126 -1.67 -13.39 -1.58
CA HIS A 126 -0.79 -14.23 -0.75
C HIS A 126 -1.48 -15.02 0.37
N ARG A 127 -2.80 -15.21 0.29
CA ARG A 127 -3.54 -16.09 1.19
C ARG A 127 -3.90 -17.39 0.48
N LEU A 128 -3.54 -18.50 1.13
CA LEU A 128 -4.00 -19.84 0.76
C LEU A 128 -5.29 -20.12 1.55
N HIS A 129 -6.43 -20.16 0.86
CA HIS A 129 -7.71 -20.41 1.50
C HIS A 129 -8.54 -21.43 0.72
N ASN A 130 -9.25 -22.29 1.47
CA ASN A 130 -10.43 -23.01 0.99
C ASN A 130 -11.69 -22.13 1.04
N ASP A 131 -11.61 -20.97 1.69
CA ASP A 131 -12.71 -20.01 1.86
C ASP A 131 -12.69 -18.89 0.81
N ASN A 132 -13.84 -18.27 0.61
CA ASN A 132 -14.03 -17.19 -0.35
C ASN A 132 -13.27 -15.91 0.06
N TYR A 133 -12.60 -15.27 -0.91
CA TYR A 133 -12.07 -13.91 -0.76
C TYR A 133 -13.03 -12.91 -1.38
N GLU A 134 -13.54 -11.97 -0.57
CA GLU A 134 -14.44 -10.92 -1.03
C GLU A 134 -13.83 -9.53 -0.83
N TYR A 135 -14.05 -8.67 -1.81
CA TYR A 135 -13.70 -7.26 -1.72
C TYR A 135 -14.80 -6.39 -2.33
N TYR A 136 -15.22 -5.38 -1.58
CA TYR A 136 -16.27 -4.44 -1.96
C TYR A 136 -15.69 -3.05 -2.18
N TRP A 137 -16.15 -2.37 -3.22
CA TRP A 137 -15.84 -0.97 -3.45
C TRP A 137 -16.99 -0.26 -4.14
N THR A 138 -16.93 1.05 -4.12
CA THR A 138 -17.97 1.93 -4.66
C THR A 138 -17.28 3.03 -5.45
N ASN A 139 -17.74 3.24 -6.67
CA ASN A 139 -17.36 4.41 -7.45
C ASN A 139 -18.31 5.55 -7.10
N TYR A 140 -18.03 6.28 -6.01
CA TYR A 140 -18.80 7.48 -5.68
C TYR A 140 -18.39 8.60 -6.62
N SER A 141 -19.29 9.00 -7.52
CA SER A 141 -19.18 10.27 -8.23
C SER A 141 -20.34 11.17 -7.79
N VAL A 142 -20.03 12.23 -7.05
CA VAL A 142 -20.99 13.29 -6.68
C VAL A 142 -21.01 14.43 -7.70
N ASN A 143 -20.21 14.38 -8.77
CA ASN A 143 -20.18 15.45 -9.77
C ASN A 143 -19.97 14.93 -11.21
N ILE A 144 -20.75 15.47 -12.15
CA ILE A 144 -20.64 15.27 -13.60
C ILE A 144 -19.22 15.48 -14.14
N LYS A 145 -18.40 16.35 -13.54
CA LYS A 145 -16.99 16.52 -13.94
C LYS A 145 -16.10 15.32 -13.59
N THR A 146 -16.36 14.66 -12.47
CA THR A 146 -15.64 13.45 -12.04
C THR A 146 -15.98 12.25 -12.93
N PHE A 147 -17.17 12.25 -13.52
CA PHE A 147 -17.59 11.29 -14.56
C PHE A 147 -16.85 11.52 -15.89
N ILE A 148 -16.52 12.76 -16.23
CA ILE A 148 -15.79 13.11 -17.47
C ILE A 148 -14.26 12.94 -17.29
N ASN A 149 -13.74 13.10 -16.07
CA ASN A 149 -12.30 13.06 -15.76
C ASN A 149 -11.80 11.72 -15.15
N GLY A 150 -12.65 10.72 -14.95
CA GLY A 150 -12.21 9.33 -14.73
C GLY A 150 -11.70 8.95 -13.32
N SER A 151 -12.25 9.52 -12.24
CA SER A 151 -11.93 9.04 -10.88
C SER A 151 -12.70 7.78 -10.52
N LEU A 152 -12.36 6.67 -11.17
CA LEU A 152 -12.93 5.36 -10.90
C LEU A 152 -11.92 4.52 -10.13
N ILE A 153 -12.35 3.97 -9.00
CA ILE A 153 -11.53 3.07 -8.19
C ILE A 153 -11.48 1.73 -8.93
N THR A 154 -10.29 1.37 -9.39
CA THR A 154 -9.99 0.09 -10.02
C THR A 154 -9.06 -0.70 -9.09
N PRO A 155 -9.58 -1.54 -8.16
CA PRO A 155 -8.72 -2.30 -7.26
C PRO A 155 -7.88 -3.34 -8.02
N SER A 156 -6.69 -3.59 -7.49
CA SER A 156 -5.78 -4.62 -7.98
C SER A 156 -5.77 -5.83 -7.04
N PHE A 157 -5.73 -7.04 -7.59
CA PHE A 157 -5.61 -8.30 -6.84
C PHE A 157 -4.42 -9.11 -7.33
N THR A 158 -3.67 -9.69 -6.41
CA THR A 158 -2.55 -10.58 -6.72
C THR A 158 -3.03 -12.02 -6.77
N ILE A 159 -2.71 -12.73 -7.85
CA ILE A 159 -2.96 -14.16 -8.00
C ILE A 159 -1.60 -14.86 -8.12
N SER A 160 -1.21 -15.58 -7.08
CA SER A 160 0.14 -16.18 -6.99
C SER A 160 0.09 -17.68 -7.23
N ALA A 161 1.00 -18.16 -8.06
CA ALA A 161 1.30 -19.58 -8.24
C ALA A 161 2.36 -20.02 -7.25
N CYS A 162 2.23 -21.22 -6.71
CA CYS A 162 3.13 -21.84 -5.73
C CYS A 162 3.15 -21.11 -4.39
N HIS A 163 2.33 -21.61 -3.46
CA HIS A 163 2.17 -21.15 -2.09
C HIS A 163 3.49 -21.12 -1.32
N LYS A 164 3.66 -20.07 -0.50
CA LYS A 164 4.75 -19.99 0.47
C LYS A 164 4.25 -20.08 1.90
N GLU A 165 4.94 -20.84 2.73
CA GLU A 165 4.70 -20.86 4.17
C GLU A 165 5.87 -20.20 4.89
N ILE A 166 5.61 -19.78 6.13
CA ILE A 166 6.63 -19.34 7.07
C ILE A 166 6.68 -20.34 8.21
N ASP A 167 7.86 -20.92 8.43
CA ASP A 167 8.18 -21.69 9.62
C ASP A 167 8.66 -20.74 10.71
N THR A 168 7.95 -20.76 11.83
CA THR A 168 8.21 -19.92 13.01
C THR A 168 8.94 -20.66 14.11
N PHE A 169 9.23 -21.96 13.92
CA PHE A 169 10.02 -22.75 14.87
C PHE A 169 11.43 -22.16 15.02
N ASP A 170 11.95 -22.13 16.24
CA ASP A 170 13.25 -21.52 16.59
C ASP A 170 13.43 -20.04 16.17
N SER A 171 12.34 -19.28 16.09
CA SER A 171 12.37 -17.85 15.73
C SER A 171 11.84 -16.94 16.85
N LEU A 172 12.01 -15.62 16.71
CA LEU A 172 11.39 -14.64 17.61
C LEU A 172 9.85 -14.72 17.62
N LEU A 173 9.26 -15.30 16.57
CA LEU A 173 7.82 -15.51 16.43
C LEU A 173 7.34 -16.76 17.18
N PHE A 174 8.23 -17.61 17.69
CA PHE A 174 7.83 -18.79 18.44
C PHE A 174 7.04 -18.40 19.70
N GLY A 175 5.85 -18.98 19.82
CA GLY A 175 4.91 -18.69 20.91
C GLY A 175 4.20 -17.33 20.84
N VAL A 176 4.46 -16.51 19.80
CA VAL A 176 3.71 -15.27 19.56
C VAL A 176 2.32 -15.63 19.04
N LYS A 177 1.29 -14.92 19.51
CA LYS A 177 -0.11 -15.05 19.04
C LYS A 177 -0.60 -13.79 18.31
N LYS A 178 0.05 -12.66 18.57
CA LYS A 178 -0.26 -11.40 17.92
C LYS A 178 0.98 -10.58 17.63
N VAL A 179 1.07 -10.03 16.41
CA VAL A 179 2.05 -9.01 16.04
C VAL A 179 1.36 -7.66 15.96
N LEU A 180 1.97 -6.64 16.56
CA LEU A 180 1.57 -5.25 16.42
C LEU A 180 2.58 -4.56 15.51
N ILE A 181 2.13 -3.83 14.50
CA ILE A 181 3.01 -3.05 13.62
C ILE A 181 2.67 -1.57 13.75
N PHE A 182 3.66 -0.77 14.12
CA PHE A 182 3.60 0.68 14.17
C PHE A 182 4.58 1.24 13.14
N GLY A 183 4.15 2.19 12.33
CA GLY A 183 4.99 2.64 11.24
C GLY A 183 4.39 3.70 10.34
N ASP A 184 5.02 3.87 9.18
CA ASP A 184 4.63 4.86 8.18
C ASP A 184 4.14 4.21 6.87
N SER A 185 4.28 4.91 5.74
CA SER A 185 3.91 4.47 4.41
C SER A 185 4.55 3.15 3.98
N LEU A 186 5.76 2.83 4.45
CA LEU A 186 6.44 1.57 4.09
C LEU A 186 5.75 0.34 4.71
N SER A 187 4.95 0.55 5.75
CA SER A 187 4.23 -0.50 6.47
C SER A 187 2.71 -0.35 6.38
N ASP A 188 2.19 0.77 5.87
CA ASP A 188 0.75 1.05 5.79
C ASP A 188 0.04 0.07 4.84
N LYS A 189 -0.98 -0.58 5.36
CA LYS A 189 -1.86 -1.51 4.64
C LYS A 189 -3.08 -0.86 3.97
N GLY A 190 -3.10 0.47 3.87
CA GLY A 190 -4.24 1.26 3.41
C GLY A 190 -5.06 1.91 4.54
N ASN A 191 -4.49 2.05 5.73
CA ASN A 191 -5.07 2.82 6.83
C ASN A 191 -5.23 4.30 6.45
N LEU A 192 -4.20 4.96 5.88
CA LEU A 192 -4.36 6.34 5.39
C LEU A 192 -5.42 6.42 4.29
N TYR A 193 -5.46 5.44 3.40
CA TYR A 193 -6.48 5.35 2.36
C TYR A 193 -7.88 5.29 2.95
N LYS A 194 -8.09 4.52 4.00
CA LYS A 194 -9.36 4.49 4.72
C LYS A 194 -9.67 5.81 5.43
N TYR A 195 -8.70 6.39 6.15
CA TYR A 195 -8.88 7.63 6.91
C TYR A 195 -9.13 8.84 6.02
N SER A 196 -8.52 8.86 4.85
CA SER A 196 -8.71 9.89 3.82
C SER A 196 -9.94 9.68 2.94
N LEU A 197 -10.85 8.77 3.31
CA LEU A 197 -12.03 8.44 2.51
C LEU A 197 -11.69 8.00 1.08
N GLN A 198 -10.65 7.18 0.95
CA GLN A 198 -10.16 6.58 -0.30
C GLN A 198 -9.51 7.58 -1.26
N LEU A 199 -9.01 8.71 -0.73
CA LEU A 199 -8.33 9.73 -1.53
C LEU A 199 -6.81 9.54 -1.58
N LEU A 200 -6.17 9.02 -0.52
CA LEU A 200 -4.71 9.00 -0.37
C LEU A 200 -4.14 7.66 0.08
N PRO A 201 -3.24 7.03 -0.68
CA PRO A 201 -3.00 7.29 -2.10
C PRO A 201 -4.21 6.91 -2.95
N LYS A 202 -4.35 7.52 -4.13
CA LYS A 202 -5.30 7.02 -5.13
C LYS A 202 -4.97 5.57 -5.56
N SER A 203 -5.99 4.76 -5.78
CA SER A 203 -5.86 3.39 -6.27
C SER A 203 -6.71 3.23 -7.53
N THR A 204 -6.16 3.05 -8.73
CA THR A 204 -4.75 2.97 -9.16
C THR A 204 -4.05 4.35 -9.18
N PRO A 205 -2.70 4.42 -9.26
CA PRO A 205 -1.71 3.39 -9.57
C PRO A 205 -1.16 2.68 -8.33
N TYR A 206 -1.47 3.16 -7.12
CA TYR A 206 -1.10 2.49 -5.88
C TYR A 206 -1.99 1.28 -5.61
N TYR A 207 -1.43 0.28 -4.95
CA TYR A 207 -2.11 -0.98 -4.70
C TYR A 207 -3.07 -0.85 -3.52
N ARG A 208 -4.35 -0.57 -3.79
CA ARG A 208 -5.43 -0.54 -2.78
C ARG A 208 -5.12 0.33 -1.55
N GLY A 209 -4.50 1.49 -1.80
CA GLY A 209 -4.13 2.42 -0.73
C GLY A 209 -2.75 2.16 -0.10
N MET A 210 -2.01 1.17 -0.56
CA MET A 210 -0.63 0.91 -0.13
C MET A 210 0.34 1.70 -1.02
N PHE A 211 1.40 2.23 -0.42
CA PHE A 211 2.40 3.08 -1.08
C PHE A 211 3.37 2.31 -1.98
N SER A 212 2.84 1.43 -2.82
CA SER A 212 3.60 0.67 -3.80
C SER A 212 2.66 0.18 -4.90
N ASN A 213 3.21 -0.51 -5.89
CA ASN A 213 2.45 -1.15 -6.97
C ASN A 213 2.01 -2.60 -6.64
N GLY A 214 2.16 -3.02 -5.39
CA GLY A 214 1.78 -4.32 -4.86
C GLY A 214 1.71 -4.28 -3.33
N GLU A 215 1.53 -5.43 -2.69
CA GLU A 215 1.48 -5.52 -1.23
C GLU A 215 2.80 -5.09 -0.58
N VAL A 216 2.71 -4.22 0.44
CA VAL A 216 3.86 -3.86 1.28
C VAL A 216 4.33 -5.05 2.11
N TRP A 217 5.56 -4.99 2.63
CA TRP A 217 6.19 -6.08 3.38
C TRP A 217 5.33 -6.54 4.57
N SER A 218 4.65 -5.61 5.24
CA SER A 218 3.83 -5.85 6.43
C SER A 218 2.58 -6.66 6.11
N GLU A 219 1.97 -6.45 4.94
CA GLU A 219 0.81 -7.22 4.48
C GLU A 219 1.21 -8.60 4.00
N GLN A 220 2.33 -8.69 3.26
CA GLN A 220 2.93 -9.99 2.93
C GLN A 220 3.23 -10.79 4.21
N PHE A 221 3.77 -10.13 5.23
CA PHE A 221 4.05 -10.73 6.53
C PHE A 221 2.78 -11.19 7.26
N ALA A 222 1.76 -10.33 7.33
CA ALA A 222 0.48 -10.65 7.94
C ALA A 222 -0.21 -11.85 7.26
N ASN A 223 -0.23 -11.88 5.93
CA ASN A 223 -0.86 -12.95 5.16
C ASN A 223 -0.19 -14.31 5.39
N ARG A 224 1.14 -14.34 5.57
CA ARG A 224 1.91 -15.56 5.83
C ARG A 224 1.77 -16.04 7.28
N LEU A 225 1.70 -15.11 8.23
CA LEU A 225 1.50 -15.42 9.65
C LEU A 225 0.10 -15.96 9.97
N TYR A 226 -0.90 -15.65 9.14
CA TYR A 226 -2.26 -16.14 9.30
C TYR A 226 -2.32 -17.68 9.42
N LEU A 227 -1.59 -18.41 8.58
CA LEU A 227 -1.54 -19.88 8.62
C LEU A 227 -0.87 -20.45 9.87
N ASN A 228 -0.11 -19.63 10.60
CA ASN A 228 0.49 -19.98 11.88
C ASN A 228 -0.41 -19.64 13.08
N ASN A 229 -1.67 -19.22 12.84
CA ASN A 229 -2.57 -18.67 13.85
C ASN A 229 -1.97 -17.48 14.61
N ILE A 230 -1.18 -16.66 13.92
CA ILE A 230 -0.61 -15.42 14.46
C ILE A 230 -1.35 -14.26 13.80
N SER A 231 -2.18 -13.57 14.59
CA SER A 231 -2.89 -12.37 14.14
C SER A 231 -1.95 -11.18 14.00
N VAL A 232 -2.22 -10.28 13.06
CA VAL A 232 -1.43 -9.05 12.89
C VAL A 232 -2.34 -7.83 12.92
N ASN A 233 -2.08 -6.94 13.88
CA ASN A 233 -2.73 -5.65 14.00
C ASN A 233 -1.76 -4.57 13.56
N ASN A 234 -1.98 -4.06 12.35
CA ASN A 234 -1.13 -3.05 11.73
C ASN A 234 -1.76 -1.66 11.87
N TYR A 235 -1.10 -0.83 12.68
CA TYR A 235 -1.45 0.54 13.01
C TYR A 235 -0.71 1.59 12.18
N ALA A 236 0.21 1.17 11.30
CA ALA A 236 0.98 2.08 10.47
C ALA A 236 0.08 2.97 9.61
N VAL A 237 0.45 4.24 9.47
CA VAL A 237 -0.29 5.23 8.66
C VAL A 237 0.69 5.95 7.74
N GLY A 238 0.34 6.02 6.47
CA GLY A 238 1.05 6.80 5.48
C GLY A 238 1.36 8.22 5.92
N GLY A 239 2.60 8.66 5.73
CA GLY A 239 3.06 9.99 6.13
C GLY A 239 3.32 10.16 7.63
N SER A 240 3.07 9.14 8.46
CA SER A 240 3.25 9.25 9.91
C SER A 240 4.68 9.63 10.28
N SER A 241 4.83 10.69 11.07
CA SER A 241 6.09 11.07 11.71
C SER A 241 6.10 10.69 13.19
N VAL A 242 7.24 10.88 13.85
CA VAL A 242 7.35 10.79 15.30
C VAL A 242 7.04 12.14 15.94
N ILE A 243 7.56 13.22 15.34
CA ILE A 243 7.36 14.60 15.75
C ILE A 243 6.28 15.24 14.88
N VAL A 244 5.29 15.86 15.50
CA VAL A 244 4.27 16.65 14.80
C VAL A 244 4.95 17.91 14.27
N PHE A 245 4.92 18.14 12.95
CA PHE A 245 5.49 19.33 12.29
C PHE A 245 6.93 19.67 12.74
N PRO A 246 7.93 18.83 12.41
CA PRO A 246 9.31 19.08 12.81
C PRO A 246 9.87 20.36 12.18
N ASP A 247 10.52 21.23 12.97
CA ASP A 247 11.07 22.52 12.48
C ASP A 247 12.11 22.38 11.35
N TRP A 248 12.73 21.21 11.21
CA TRP A 248 13.79 20.94 10.24
C TRP A 248 13.31 20.32 8.94
N ALA A 249 12.07 19.84 8.88
CA ALA A 249 11.53 19.10 7.74
C ALA A 249 10.07 19.48 7.47
N ASP A 250 9.73 19.68 6.21
CA ASP A 250 8.34 19.91 5.82
C ASP A 250 7.58 18.57 5.85
N ASN A 251 6.75 18.38 6.87
CA ASN A 251 5.81 17.27 6.95
C ASN A 251 4.38 17.83 7.01
N ASP A 252 3.60 17.59 5.96
CA ASP A 252 2.26 18.18 5.81
C ASP A 252 1.14 17.28 6.35
N THR A 253 1.48 16.13 6.97
CA THR A 253 0.46 15.21 7.49
C THR A 253 0.32 15.29 9.02
N PRO A 254 -0.92 15.33 9.55
CA PRO A 254 -1.15 15.38 10.99
C PRO A 254 -1.04 14.01 11.67
N TYR A 255 -0.62 12.96 10.95
CA TYR A 255 -0.54 11.61 11.49
C TYR A 255 0.79 11.40 12.20
N VAL A 256 0.74 10.87 13.42
CA VAL A 256 1.94 10.60 14.21
C VAL A 256 1.92 9.26 14.91
N LEU A 257 3.11 8.75 15.24
CA LEU A 257 3.31 7.50 15.97
C LEU A 257 2.52 7.46 17.29
N GLY A 258 2.42 8.60 17.98
CA GLY A 258 1.68 8.72 19.23
C GLY A 258 0.20 8.33 19.11
N ASP A 259 -0.45 8.65 17.98
CA ASP A 259 -1.85 8.31 17.73
C ASP A 259 -2.02 6.82 17.47
N GLN A 260 -1.07 6.21 16.76
CA GLN A 260 -1.05 4.76 16.53
C GLN A 260 -0.95 4.00 17.85
N VAL A 261 -0.08 4.44 18.75
CA VAL A 261 0.03 3.89 20.11
C VAL A 261 -1.27 4.13 20.90
N GLY A 262 -1.87 5.31 20.78
CA GLY A 262 -3.17 5.61 21.40
C GLY A 262 -4.29 4.67 20.93
N LEU A 263 -4.36 4.39 19.62
CA LEU A 263 -5.32 3.43 19.05
C LEU A 263 -5.09 2.02 19.60
N TYR A 264 -3.85 1.55 19.65
CA TYR A 264 -3.52 0.27 20.28
C TYR A 264 -3.95 0.21 21.75
N LEU A 265 -3.64 1.25 22.52
CA LEU A 265 -3.97 1.31 23.94
C LEU A 265 -5.49 1.25 24.19
N ASN A 266 -6.28 1.82 23.29
CA ASN A 266 -7.73 1.82 23.39
C ASN A 266 -8.39 0.52 22.91
N LEU A 267 -7.82 -0.14 21.89
CA LEU A 267 -8.48 -1.27 21.21
C LEU A 267 -7.97 -2.65 21.67
N ASP A 268 -6.67 -2.78 21.94
CA ASP A 268 -5.99 -4.07 22.03
C ASP A 268 -5.20 -4.29 23.33
N SER A 269 -5.04 -3.27 24.18
CA SER A 269 -4.16 -3.35 25.36
C SER A 269 -4.59 -4.40 26.38
N ASN A 270 -5.89 -4.72 26.44
CA ASN A 270 -6.47 -5.68 27.38
C ASN A 270 -6.09 -7.14 27.11
N GLU A 271 -5.57 -7.47 25.92
CA GLU A 271 -5.10 -8.81 25.61
C GLU A 271 -3.75 -9.14 26.26
N ASN A 272 -3.49 -10.43 26.49
CA ASN A 272 -2.27 -10.90 27.15
C ASN A 272 -0.99 -10.39 26.48
N ILE A 273 -0.31 -9.47 27.16
CA ILE A 273 0.88 -8.79 26.65
C ILE A 273 2.07 -9.73 26.41
N LYS A 274 2.09 -10.90 27.07
CA LYS A 274 3.17 -11.90 26.92
C LYS A 274 3.13 -12.61 25.57
N ASP A 275 1.97 -12.62 24.92
CA ASP A 275 1.74 -13.32 23.65
C ASP A 275 1.99 -12.40 22.44
N LYS A 276 2.38 -11.14 22.69
CA LYS A 276 2.54 -10.10 21.68
C LYS A 276 4.00 -9.91 21.29
N LEU A 277 4.22 -9.57 20.02
CA LEU A 277 5.46 -8.96 19.51
C LEU A 277 5.11 -7.63 18.86
N ALA A 278 5.86 -6.56 19.17
CA ALA A 278 5.66 -5.25 18.57
C ALA A 278 6.81 -4.92 17.61
N ILE A 279 6.47 -4.41 16.42
CA ILE A 279 7.41 -3.96 15.40
C ILE A 279 7.24 -2.46 15.22
N PHE A 280 8.34 -1.71 15.32
CA PHE A 280 8.40 -0.27 15.05
C PHE A 280 9.25 -0.02 13.82
N PHE A 281 8.66 0.61 12.80
CA PHE A 281 9.36 1.06 11.59
C PHE A 281 8.83 2.42 11.14
N VAL A 282 9.45 3.48 11.67
CA VAL A 282 9.01 4.87 11.55
C VAL A 282 10.20 5.81 11.72
N GLY A 283 10.07 7.05 11.25
CA GLY A 283 11.06 8.11 11.39
C GLY A 283 11.50 8.70 10.05
N GLY A 284 11.19 8.04 8.93
CA GLY A 284 11.58 8.54 7.61
C GLY A 284 10.96 9.89 7.27
N ASN A 285 9.67 10.07 7.60
CA ASN A 285 8.93 11.32 7.34
C ASN A 285 9.44 12.50 8.17
N ASP A 286 10.10 12.25 9.31
CA ASP A 286 10.71 13.30 10.13
C ASP A 286 11.95 13.91 9.45
N TYR A 287 12.53 13.24 8.45
CA TYR A 287 13.81 13.67 7.87
C TYR A 287 13.80 13.86 6.36
N LEU A 288 12.91 13.19 5.62
CA LEU A 288 12.93 13.11 4.16
C LEU A 288 13.10 14.47 3.47
N THR A 289 12.42 15.49 4.00
CA THR A 289 12.40 16.86 3.51
C THR A 289 13.33 17.80 4.28
N SER A 290 14.28 17.25 5.06
CA SER A 290 15.20 18.03 5.89
C SER A 290 15.92 19.12 5.10
N ASN A 291 16.07 20.29 5.73
CA ASN A 291 16.83 21.41 5.18
C ASN A 291 18.26 20.96 4.82
N PRO A 292 18.72 21.16 3.56
CA PRO A 292 20.07 20.74 3.13
C PRO A 292 21.21 21.46 3.86
N LYS A 293 20.92 22.55 4.58
CA LYS A 293 21.87 23.32 5.39
C LYS A 293 21.66 23.13 6.90
N MET A 294 20.96 22.07 7.31
CA MET A 294 20.75 21.76 8.72
C MET A 294 22.07 21.60 9.47
N GLU A 295 22.25 22.41 10.52
CA GLU A 295 23.44 22.35 11.38
C GLU A 295 23.22 21.40 12.57
N ASP A 296 22.06 21.48 13.23
CA ASP A 296 21.74 20.72 14.45
C ASP A 296 21.14 19.33 14.16
N ILE A 297 21.89 18.50 13.45
CA ILE A 297 21.49 17.12 13.11
C ILE A 297 21.31 16.27 14.37
N ASP A 298 22.15 16.46 15.39
CA ASP A 298 22.15 15.63 16.60
C ASP A 298 20.88 15.78 17.41
N ASN A 299 20.40 17.02 17.61
CA ASN A 299 19.17 17.26 18.34
C ASN A 299 17.94 16.71 17.63
N ALA A 300 17.83 16.92 16.31
CA ALA A 300 16.71 16.38 15.54
C ALA A 300 16.65 14.86 15.58
N VAL A 301 17.81 14.20 15.37
CA VAL A 301 17.88 12.74 15.48
C VAL A 301 17.48 12.29 16.88
N LYS A 302 17.99 12.96 17.92
CA LYS A 302 17.68 12.62 19.31
C LYS A 302 16.18 12.73 19.61
N GLN A 303 15.53 13.82 19.19
CA GLN A 303 14.09 14.04 19.42
C GLN A 303 13.25 12.91 18.81
N VAL A 304 13.52 12.55 17.55
CA VAL A 304 12.81 11.46 16.87
C VAL A 304 13.10 10.12 17.53
N THR A 305 14.36 9.80 17.87
CA THR A 305 14.68 8.54 18.53
C THR A 305 14.09 8.43 19.93
N ASP A 306 14.06 9.52 20.70
CA ASP A 306 13.43 9.58 22.03
C ASP A 306 11.92 9.40 21.95
N GLY A 307 11.28 9.94 20.91
CA GLY A 307 9.85 9.74 20.64
C GLY A 307 9.52 8.29 20.30
N ILE A 308 10.35 7.61 19.51
CA ILE A 308 10.21 6.17 19.23
C ILE A 308 10.39 5.34 20.50
N ILE A 309 11.42 5.64 21.29
CA ILE A 309 11.69 4.97 22.57
C ILE A 309 10.48 5.15 23.52
N SER A 310 9.96 6.36 23.64
CA SER A 310 8.78 6.66 24.46
C SER A 310 7.54 5.87 23.99
N ALA A 311 7.36 5.71 22.67
CA ALA A 311 6.29 4.90 22.11
C ALA A 311 6.44 3.40 22.44
N ILE A 312 7.66 2.86 22.34
CA ILE A 312 7.99 1.48 22.73
C ILE A 312 7.65 1.23 24.20
N GLU A 313 8.08 2.13 25.09
CA GLU A 313 7.84 2.05 26.53
C GLU A 313 6.34 2.11 26.86
N ARG A 314 5.57 2.97 26.17
CA ARG A 314 4.11 3.07 26.32
C ARG A 314 3.36 1.82 25.84
N VAL A 315 3.83 1.16 24.78
CA VAL A 315 3.22 -0.09 24.29
C VAL A 315 3.44 -1.23 25.29
N GLY A 316 4.58 -1.25 25.98
CA GLY A 316 4.86 -2.13 27.12
C GLY A 316 5.07 -3.61 26.78
N VAL A 317 5.09 -3.97 25.49
CA VAL A 317 5.30 -5.35 25.04
C VAL A 317 6.75 -5.77 25.26
N LYS A 318 6.97 -7.01 25.72
CA LYS A 318 8.32 -7.52 26.04
C LYS A 318 9.14 -7.90 24.81
N LYS A 319 8.51 -8.48 23.79
CA LYS A 319 9.16 -8.83 22.52
C LYS A 319 9.04 -7.66 21.55
N VAL A 320 10.12 -6.91 21.37
CA VAL A 320 10.14 -5.72 20.51
C VAL A 320 11.15 -5.91 19.39
N VAL A 321 10.73 -5.51 18.20
CA VAL A 321 11.56 -5.39 17.01
C VAL A 321 11.57 -3.92 16.58
N ILE A 322 12.76 -3.38 16.40
CA ILE A 322 12.97 -2.04 15.85
C ILE A 322 13.62 -2.22 14.49
N ILE A 323 12.98 -1.72 13.44
CA ILE A 323 13.53 -1.73 12.08
C ILE A 323 14.22 -0.39 11.86
N GLY A 324 15.52 -0.42 11.55
CA GLY A 324 16.29 0.77 11.21
C GLY A 324 15.82 1.42 9.91
N LEU A 325 16.17 2.69 9.71
CA LEU A 325 15.90 3.37 8.46
C LEU A 325 16.86 2.92 7.36
N PRO A 326 16.42 2.87 6.09
CA PRO A 326 17.34 2.79 4.97
C PRO A 326 18.02 4.14 4.77
N ASP A 327 19.06 4.18 3.93
CA ASP A 327 19.68 5.45 3.53
C ASP A 327 18.72 6.26 2.64
N LEU A 328 18.02 7.23 3.23
CA LEU A 328 17.06 8.07 2.53
C LEU A 328 17.72 8.99 1.48
N SER A 329 19.05 9.17 1.52
CA SER A 329 19.79 10.00 0.56
C SER A 329 19.77 9.46 -0.87
N ILE A 330 19.35 8.20 -1.05
CA ILE A 330 19.27 7.55 -2.37
C ILE A 330 17.95 7.83 -3.09
N THR A 331 16.97 8.42 -2.41
CA THR A 331 15.63 8.69 -2.96
C THR A 331 15.65 9.80 -4.01
N GLY A 332 14.66 9.78 -4.91
CA GLY A 332 14.46 10.84 -5.90
C GLY A 332 14.14 12.18 -5.24
N GLU A 333 13.35 12.17 -4.16
CA GLU A 333 13.01 13.36 -3.37
C GLU A 333 14.25 14.02 -2.77
N SER A 334 15.11 13.24 -2.11
CA SER A 334 16.36 13.77 -1.55
C SER A 334 17.24 14.43 -2.63
N LYS A 335 17.30 13.81 -3.81
CA LYS A 335 18.04 14.37 -4.95
C LYS A 335 17.45 15.70 -5.43
N SER A 336 16.13 15.83 -5.45
CA SER A 336 15.42 17.07 -5.81
C SER A 336 15.73 18.20 -4.81
N LEU A 337 15.67 17.88 -3.51
CA LEU A 337 15.89 18.82 -2.41
C LEU A 337 17.37 19.12 -2.14
N LYS A 338 18.30 18.34 -2.71
CA LYS A 338 19.75 18.46 -2.52
C LYS A 338 20.19 18.27 -1.06
N ASN A 339 19.49 17.42 -0.31
CA ASN A 339 19.73 17.19 1.12
C ASN A 339 20.44 15.85 1.43
N GLN A 340 21.07 15.22 0.42
CA GLN A 340 21.68 13.89 0.54
C GLN A 340 22.73 13.82 1.67
N ASP A 341 23.61 14.81 1.79
CA ASP A 341 24.68 14.81 2.81
C ASP A 341 24.13 14.88 4.23
N VAL A 342 23.05 15.63 4.43
CA VAL A 342 22.33 15.71 5.70
C VAL A 342 21.64 14.37 6.00
N LEU A 343 20.91 13.82 5.04
CA LEU A 343 20.22 12.54 5.20
C LEU A 343 21.15 11.37 5.47
N LYS A 344 22.32 11.33 4.82
CA LYS A 344 23.32 10.29 5.07
C LYS A 344 23.80 10.29 6.52
N LYS A 345 24.04 11.48 7.09
CA LYS A 345 24.42 11.64 8.51
C LYS A 345 23.28 11.27 9.45
N ILE A 346 22.06 11.70 9.14
CA ILE A 346 20.85 11.40 9.91
C ILE A 346 20.63 9.88 10.01
N TYR A 347 20.62 9.17 8.87
CA TYR A 347 20.32 7.74 8.85
C TYR A 347 21.33 6.96 9.71
N ILE A 348 22.63 7.28 9.61
CA ILE A 348 23.69 6.64 10.39
C ILE A 348 23.42 6.84 11.88
N LYS A 349 23.27 8.09 12.33
CA LYS A 349 23.07 8.42 13.75
C LYS A 349 21.78 7.83 14.31
N HIS A 350 20.68 7.90 13.55
CA HIS A 350 19.40 7.34 13.94
C HIS A 350 19.48 5.83 14.19
N ASN A 351 20.09 5.10 13.26
CA ASN A 351 20.25 3.65 13.39
C ASN A 351 21.22 3.29 14.51
N GLU A 352 22.30 4.04 14.72
CA GLU A 352 23.25 3.84 15.82
C GLU A 352 22.55 3.95 17.19
N ILE A 353 21.76 5.00 17.41
CA ILE A 353 21.05 5.23 18.68
C ILE A 353 20.03 4.12 18.94
N LEU A 354 19.17 3.82 17.97
CA LEU A 354 18.13 2.81 18.15
C LEU A 354 18.70 1.39 18.29
N LYS A 355 19.80 1.08 17.59
CA LYS A 355 20.52 -0.19 17.76
C LYS A 355 21.14 -0.29 19.16
N ALA A 356 21.73 0.78 19.67
CA ALA A 356 22.27 0.81 21.03
C ALA A 356 21.17 0.62 22.09
N TYR A 357 20.02 1.29 21.92
CA TYR A 357 18.85 1.08 22.77
C TYR A 357 18.35 -0.36 22.72
N ALA A 358 18.15 -0.92 21.51
CA ALA A 358 17.70 -2.29 21.34
C ALA A 358 18.61 -3.30 22.06
N ASN A 359 19.93 -3.18 21.87
CA ASN A 359 20.90 -4.06 22.49
C ASN A 359 20.87 -3.96 24.03
N LYS A 360 20.79 -2.74 24.58
CA LYS A 360 20.72 -2.50 26.02
C LYS A 360 19.47 -3.11 26.65
N HIS A 361 18.36 -3.12 25.92
CA HIS A 361 17.06 -3.58 26.41
C HIS A 361 16.66 -4.98 25.91
N ASN A 362 17.61 -5.74 25.34
CA ASN A 362 17.39 -7.09 24.81
C ASN A 362 16.23 -7.17 23.78
N MET A 363 16.13 -6.16 22.94
CA MET A 363 15.21 -6.08 21.80
C MET A 363 15.94 -6.42 20.50
N LYS A 364 15.21 -6.82 19.47
CA LYS A 364 15.80 -7.09 18.14
C LYS A 364 15.87 -5.80 17.34
N PHE A 365 17.07 -5.36 16.96
CA PHE A 365 17.24 -4.37 15.90
C PHE A 365 17.42 -5.08 14.56
N ILE A 366 16.64 -4.71 13.55
CA ILE A 366 16.76 -5.20 12.16
C ILE A 366 17.32 -4.07 11.32
N ASP A 367 18.53 -4.25 10.81
CA ASP A 367 19.15 -3.31 9.89
C ASP A 367 18.76 -3.66 8.44
N ILE A 368 18.02 -2.77 7.79
CA ILE A 368 17.59 -2.94 6.39
C ILE A 368 18.46 -2.14 5.40
N ALA A 369 19.34 -1.25 5.87
CA ALA A 369 20.21 -0.47 4.99
C ALA A 369 21.05 -1.37 4.05
N PRO A 370 21.59 -2.53 4.49
CA PRO A 370 22.28 -3.44 3.59
C PRO A 370 21.45 -3.95 2.41
N VAL A 371 20.11 -4.04 2.53
CA VAL A 371 19.23 -4.45 1.44
C VAL A 371 19.26 -3.42 0.31
N PHE A 372 19.18 -2.14 0.66
CA PHE A 372 19.22 -1.03 -0.30
C PHE A 372 20.64 -0.76 -0.82
N ASP A 373 21.65 -0.87 0.04
CA ASP A 373 23.06 -0.74 -0.39
C ASP A 373 23.43 -1.81 -1.41
N GLU A 374 23.01 -3.05 -1.19
CA GLU A 374 23.21 -4.15 -2.14
C GLU A 374 22.42 -3.93 -3.44
N MET A 375 21.18 -3.44 -3.34
CA MET A 375 20.35 -3.08 -4.48
C MET A 375 21.06 -2.05 -5.40
N ILE A 376 21.60 -0.99 -4.82
CA ILE A 376 22.27 0.09 -5.58
C ILE A 376 23.66 -0.31 -6.07
N ASN A 377 24.48 -0.91 -5.21
CA ASN A 377 25.91 -1.12 -5.49
C ASN A 377 26.22 -2.49 -6.13
N ASN A 378 25.32 -3.46 -5.99
CA ASN A 378 25.47 -4.81 -6.55
C ASN A 378 24.12 -5.41 -6.97
N THR A 379 23.41 -4.72 -7.88
CA THR A 379 22.06 -5.09 -8.34
C THR A 379 21.99 -6.54 -8.86
N LYS A 380 23.07 -7.07 -9.45
CA LYS A 380 23.13 -8.47 -9.89
C LYS A 380 23.03 -9.44 -8.71
N ASN A 381 23.76 -9.19 -7.63
CA ASN A 381 23.68 -10.02 -6.43
C ASN A 381 22.34 -9.85 -5.72
N PHE A 382 21.84 -8.61 -5.63
CA PHE A 382 20.51 -8.32 -5.10
C PHE A 382 19.42 -9.13 -5.83
N ASN A 383 19.38 -9.06 -7.16
CA ASN A 383 18.43 -9.79 -8.00
C ASN A 383 18.54 -11.31 -7.79
N LYS A 384 19.76 -11.84 -7.67
CA LYS A 384 19.99 -13.26 -7.39
C LYS A 384 19.50 -13.66 -6.00
N LYS A 385 19.80 -12.84 -4.98
CA LYS A 385 19.54 -13.12 -3.56
C LYS A 385 18.06 -13.02 -3.20
N TYR A 386 17.36 -12.02 -3.73
CA TYR A 386 15.95 -11.74 -3.43
C TYR A 386 15.00 -12.11 -4.56
N HIS A 387 15.50 -12.84 -5.56
CA HIS A 387 14.73 -13.24 -6.74
C HIS A 387 14.00 -12.08 -7.44
N ALA A 388 14.67 -10.93 -7.54
CA ALA A 388 14.16 -9.73 -8.18
C ALA A 388 14.70 -9.57 -9.60
N ASN A 389 14.11 -8.65 -10.38
CA ASN A 389 14.51 -8.36 -11.76
C ASN A 389 14.76 -6.86 -12.00
N ILE A 390 15.36 -6.18 -11.02
CA ILE A 390 15.65 -4.75 -11.10
C ILE A 390 16.69 -4.49 -12.18
N SER A 391 16.45 -3.48 -13.02
CA SER A 391 17.38 -3.06 -14.05
C SER A 391 18.34 -1.99 -13.54
N LEU A 392 19.64 -2.15 -13.81
CA LEU A 392 20.64 -1.10 -13.56
C LEU A 392 20.29 0.24 -14.24
N LYS A 393 19.55 0.19 -15.36
CA LYS A 393 19.12 1.40 -16.09
C LYS A 393 18.11 2.23 -15.28
N HIS A 394 17.29 1.58 -14.46
CA HIS A 394 16.15 2.17 -13.76
C HIS A 394 16.29 2.10 -12.23
N ILE A 395 17.52 1.91 -11.75
CA ILE A 395 17.81 1.65 -10.33
C ILE A 395 17.55 2.87 -9.43
N LYS A 396 17.54 4.08 -10.01
CA LYS A 396 17.25 5.35 -9.32
C LYS A 396 16.08 6.10 -9.97
N ASP A 397 15.40 5.48 -10.94
CA ASP A 397 14.25 6.07 -11.61
C ASP A 397 12.97 5.69 -10.87
N SER A 398 11.99 6.57 -10.87
CA SER A 398 10.63 6.28 -10.40
C SER A 398 9.79 5.72 -11.54
N CYS A 399 9.04 4.64 -11.30
CA CYS A 399 8.14 4.10 -12.32
C CYS A 399 6.88 4.96 -12.51
N TRP A 400 6.34 5.48 -11.43
CA TRP A 400 5.24 6.45 -11.39
C TRP A 400 5.82 7.84 -11.21
N LEU A 401 5.57 8.72 -12.19
CA LEU A 401 6.06 10.11 -12.18
C LEU A 401 4.99 11.11 -11.72
N GLY A 402 3.85 10.65 -11.23
CA GLY A 402 2.85 11.53 -10.63
C GLY A 402 3.05 11.67 -9.12
N GLY A 403 2.27 12.55 -8.50
CA GLY A 403 2.30 12.73 -7.05
C GLY A 403 1.87 11.48 -6.27
N TYR A 404 2.45 11.33 -5.09
CA TYR A 404 1.85 10.58 -3.98
C TYR A 404 0.90 11.50 -3.19
N PHE A 405 1.43 12.68 -2.82
CA PHE A 405 0.69 13.80 -2.23
C PHE A 405 0.11 14.71 -3.31
N LEU A 406 -0.89 15.47 -2.89
CA LEU A 406 -1.74 16.29 -3.72
C LEU A 406 -1.03 17.61 -4.08
N SER A 407 -0.19 17.55 -5.13
CA SER A 407 0.46 18.66 -5.84
C SER A 407 1.76 19.26 -5.29
N GLU A 408 2.50 19.91 -6.21
CA GLU A 408 3.64 20.80 -5.95
C GLU A 408 3.29 21.86 -4.89
N LYS A 409 4.12 21.90 -3.84
CA LYS A 409 4.21 22.83 -2.71
C LYS A 409 3.66 24.26 -2.91
N ALA A 410 3.77 24.84 -4.11
CA ALA A 410 3.37 26.21 -4.39
C ALA A 410 1.85 26.47 -4.31
N LYS A 411 1.00 25.46 -4.52
CA LYS A 411 -0.47 25.65 -4.51
C LYS A 411 -1.12 25.45 -3.14
N ILE A 412 -0.49 24.64 -2.27
CA ILE A 412 -0.97 24.38 -0.90
C ILE A 412 -0.80 25.63 -0.03
N ASN A 413 0.33 26.34 -0.10
CA ASN A 413 0.53 27.57 0.67
C ASN A 413 -0.54 28.64 0.39
N LYS A 414 -1.03 28.73 -0.85
CA LYS A 414 -2.12 29.64 -1.19
C LYS A 414 -3.44 29.20 -0.54
N ALA A 415 -3.77 27.91 -0.64
CA ALA A 415 -4.98 27.36 -0.03
C ALA A 415 -4.96 27.40 1.51
N TYR A 416 -3.79 27.19 2.12
CA TYR A 416 -3.59 27.30 3.57
C TYR A 416 -3.72 28.74 4.06
N ASN A 417 -3.08 29.70 3.38
CA ASN A 417 -3.22 31.13 3.71
C ASN A 417 -4.67 31.63 3.55
N ASP A 418 -5.44 31.03 2.63
CA ASP A 418 -6.87 31.32 2.45
C ASP A 418 -7.74 30.68 3.56
N LEU A 419 -7.26 29.61 4.23
CA LEU A 419 -7.94 28.91 5.34
C LEU A 419 -7.61 29.52 6.70
N GLU A 420 -6.39 30.02 6.91
CA GLU A 420 -5.94 30.61 8.17
C GLU A 420 -6.66 31.94 8.49
N ASN A 421 -7.30 32.55 7.50
CA ASN A 421 -8.13 33.75 7.65
C ASN A 421 -9.58 33.47 8.10
N LYS A 422 -9.94 32.22 8.43
CA LYS A 422 -11.27 31.90 8.97
C LYS A 422 -11.17 31.38 10.40
N ASP A 423 -11.82 32.13 11.28
CA ASP A 423 -11.84 31.95 12.73
C ASP A 423 -12.19 30.52 13.17
N SER A 424 -11.50 30.11 14.23
CA SER A 424 -11.44 28.78 14.81
C SER A 424 -12.79 28.31 15.37
N SER A 425 -13.58 27.61 14.55
CA SER A 425 -14.61 26.72 15.07
C SER A 425 -14.90 25.57 14.10
N ARG A 426 -14.47 24.36 14.49
CA ARG A 426 -14.89 23.04 13.99
C ARG A 426 -15.35 23.01 12.52
N VAL A 427 -14.40 23.03 11.59
CA VAL A 427 -14.66 22.74 10.18
C VAL A 427 -15.26 21.34 10.06
N LYS A 428 -16.48 21.22 9.53
CA LYS A 428 -17.10 19.92 9.28
C LYS A 428 -16.47 19.31 8.03
N MET A 429 -16.21 18.01 8.03
CA MET A 429 -15.63 17.27 6.90
C MET A 429 -16.35 17.51 5.56
N THR A 430 -17.66 17.80 5.59
CA THR A 430 -18.46 18.16 4.41
C THR A 430 -18.07 19.49 3.77
N GLU A 431 -17.47 20.42 4.52
CA GLU A 431 -17.06 21.74 4.03
C GLU A 431 -15.67 21.72 3.37
N LEU A 432 -14.86 20.67 3.59
CA LEU A 432 -13.59 20.44 2.92
C LEU A 432 -13.78 19.97 1.45
N LEU A 433 -14.84 19.21 1.17
CA LEU A 433 -15.08 18.61 -0.15
C LEU A 433 -15.57 19.60 -1.22
N ASP A 434 -16.12 20.75 -0.81
CA ASP A 434 -16.66 21.77 -1.73
C ASP A 434 -15.63 22.86 -2.13
N GLN A 435 -14.38 22.75 -1.68
CA GLN A 435 -13.34 23.74 -2.00
C GLN A 435 -12.63 23.43 -3.33
N PRO A 436 -12.32 24.45 -4.16
CA PRO A 436 -11.49 24.32 -5.37
C PRO A 436 -10.12 23.66 -5.12
N SER A 437 -9.63 23.67 -3.88
CA SER A 437 -8.41 22.98 -3.47
C SER A 437 -8.54 21.46 -3.62
N MET A 438 -9.66 20.84 -3.25
CA MET A 438 -9.88 19.39 -3.38
C MET A 438 -9.98 18.91 -4.84
N GLN A 439 -10.46 19.75 -5.76
CA GLN A 439 -10.44 19.42 -7.19
C GLN A 439 -9.02 19.46 -7.76
N SER A 440 -8.21 20.46 -7.38
CA SER A 440 -6.80 20.50 -7.80
C SER A 440 -5.96 19.36 -7.21
N ILE A 441 -6.38 18.90 -6.04
CA ILE A 441 -5.89 17.73 -5.30
C ILE A 441 -6.17 16.46 -6.13
N ILE A 442 -7.43 16.23 -6.51
CA ILE A 442 -7.84 15.15 -7.42
C ILE A 442 -7.02 15.24 -8.71
N ASP A 443 -7.02 16.38 -9.39
CA ASP A 443 -6.37 16.57 -10.70
C ASP A 443 -4.84 16.31 -10.66
N ALA A 444 -4.13 16.73 -9.61
CA ALA A 444 -2.69 16.50 -9.46
C ALA A 444 -2.33 15.02 -9.19
N GLY A 445 -3.23 14.27 -8.56
CA GLY A 445 -3.13 12.82 -8.51
C GLY A 445 -3.20 12.22 -9.91
N TYR A 446 -4.05 12.74 -10.81
CA TYR A 446 -4.26 12.17 -12.15
C TYR A 446 -3.22 12.60 -13.21
N THR A 447 -2.41 13.63 -12.95
CA THR A 447 -1.30 14.01 -13.84
C THR A 447 -0.04 13.19 -13.52
N GLY A 448 0.19 12.10 -14.25
CA GLY A 448 1.44 11.34 -14.15
C GLY A 448 1.53 10.24 -15.21
N SER A 449 2.76 9.87 -15.57
CA SER A 449 3.01 8.76 -16.48
C SER A 449 3.51 7.54 -15.71
N MET A 450 2.99 6.37 -16.04
CA MET A 450 3.47 5.08 -15.54
C MET A 450 4.51 4.51 -16.51
N CYS A 451 5.57 3.90 -15.97
CA CYS A 451 6.58 3.21 -16.75
C CYS A 451 6.03 1.92 -17.39
N ASN A 452 6.65 1.45 -18.47
CA ASN A 452 6.17 0.28 -19.21
C ASN A 452 6.31 -1.06 -18.46
N ASN A 453 7.30 -1.18 -17.57
CA ASN A 453 7.56 -2.40 -16.83
C ASN A 453 8.00 -2.09 -15.38
N PRO A 454 7.04 -1.97 -14.44
CA PRO A 454 7.34 -1.72 -13.03
C PRO A 454 8.29 -2.73 -12.39
N GLN A 455 8.36 -3.96 -12.92
CA GLN A 455 9.25 -5.01 -12.43
C GLN A 455 10.74 -4.69 -12.68
N ASN A 456 11.06 -3.69 -13.50
CA ASN A 456 12.47 -3.33 -13.72
C ASN A 456 12.93 -2.17 -12.81
N TYR A 457 12.06 -1.64 -11.96
CA TYR A 457 12.28 -0.42 -11.18
C TYR A 457 12.41 -0.74 -9.69
N ALA A 458 13.34 -0.06 -9.01
CA ALA A 458 13.48 -0.12 -7.57
C ALA A 458 12.48 0.79 -6.85
N PHE A 459 12.23 1.97 -7.41
CA PHE A 459 11.33 2.97 -6.84
C PHE A 459 10.02 3.03 -7.61
N TRP A 460 8.92 3.00 -6.87
CA TRP A 460 7.60 3.18 -7.41
C TRP A 460 7.36 4.66 -7.72
N ASP A 461 7.50 5.53 -6.74
CA ASP A 461 7.44 6.98 -6.90
C ASP A 461 8.78 7.63 -6.50
N HIS A 462 8.81 8.90 -6.12
CA HIS A 462 10.05 9.60 -5.76
C HIS A 462 10.71 9.10 -4.47
N VAL A 463 10.00 8.34 -3.63
CA VAL A 463 10.49 7.88 -2.32
C VAL A 463 10.15 6.44 -2.00
N HIS A 464 9.01 5.93 -2.46
CA HIS A 464 8.53 4.62 -2.08
C HIS A 464 9.08 3.51 -2.98
N PRO A 465 9.45 2.35 -2.41
CA PRO A 465 9.91 1.20 -3.17
C PRO A 465 8.81 0.52 -4.00
N THR A 466 9.20 -0.18 -5.06
CA THR A 466 8.29 -1.08 -5.78
C THR A 466 8.00 -2.35 -4.98
N TYR A 467 6.99 -3.08 -5.42
CA TYR A 467 6.58 -4.37 -4.84
C TYR A 467 7.75 -5.36 -4.69
N GLN A 468 8.70 -5.39 -5.64
CA GLN A 468 9.86 -6.28 -5.53
C GLN A 468 10.80 -5.90 -4.38
N ILE A 469 10.96 -4.61 -4.12
CA ILE A 469 11.78 -4.18 -3.00
C ILE A 469 11.04 -4.48 -1.69
N HIS A 470 9.72 -4.33 -1.63
CA HIS A 470 8.94 -4.80 -0.49
C HIS A 470 9.04 -6.32 -0.27
N ARG A 471 9.10 -7.14 -1.32
CA ARG A 471 9.39 -8.58 -1.21
C ARG A 471 10.78 -8.84 -0.63
N ALA A 472 11.80 -8.12 -1.08
CA ALA A 472 13.15 -8.23 -0.55
C ALA A 472 13.21 -7.83 0.94
N LEU A 473 12.49 -6.76 1.32
CA LEU A 473 12.35 -6.36 2.72
C LEU A 473 11.65 -7.44 3.56
N TYR A 474 10.54 -8.00 3.06
CA TYR A 474 9.87 -9.11 3.71
C TYR A 474 10.81 -10.29 3.94
N ASP A 475 11.51 -10.75 2.90
CA ASP A 475 12.43 -11.90 3.00
C ASP A 475 13.59 -11.63 3.98
N HIS A 476 14.13 -10.40 3.98
CA HIS A 476 15.18 -9.98 4.91
C HIS A 476 14.67 -9.91 6.35
N ILE A 477 13.49 -9.32 6.59
CA ILE A 477 12.88 -9.21 7.91
C ILE A 477 12.56 -10.61 8.47
N VAL A 478 11.94 -11.49 7.69
CA VAL A 478 11.65 -12.88 8.10
C VAL A 478 12.92 -13.61 8.51
N LYS A 479 13.99 -13.48 7.71
CA LYS A 479 15.29 -14.07 8.03
C LYS A 479 15.88 -13.50 9.31
N GLU A 480 15.82 -12.19 9.52
CA GLU A 480 16.36 -11.52 10.71
C GLU A 480 15.58 -11.86 11.99
N LEU A 481 14.30 -12.24 11.85
CA LEU A 481 13.49 -12.81 12.93
C LEU A 481 13.82 -14.27 13.24
N GLY A 482 14.69 -14.91 12.44
CA GLY A 482 15.04 -16.33 12.56
C GLY A 482 14.02 -17.29 11.94
N ALA A 483 12.97 -16.77 11.30
CA ALA A 483 11.95 -17.57 10.64
C ALA A 483 12.40 -17.97 9.21
N LYS A 484 11.81 -19.04 8.67
CA LYS A 484 12.17 -19.56 7.34
C LYS A 484 10.96 -19.53 6.41
N SER A 485 11.11 -18.84 5.28
CA SER A 485 10.13 -18.86 4.19
C SER A 485 10.44 -20.03 3.25
N TYR A 486 9.44 -20.82 2.89
CA TYR A 486 9.60 -21.94 1.95
C TYR A 486 8.37 -22.12 1.07
N THR A 487 8.58 -22.56 -0.17
CA THR A 487 7.49 -22.91 -1.08
C THR A 487 6.97 -24.29 -0.74
N LYS A 488 5.66 -24.43 -0.50
CA LYS A 488 5.04 -25.73 -0.28
C LYS A 488 4.59 -26.31 -1.61
N GLU A 489 5.08 -27.49 -1.94
CA GLU A 489 4.56 -28.26 -3.07
C GLU A 489 3.28 -28.97 -2.61
N ILE A 490 2.13 -28.53 -3.13
CA ILE A 490 0.88 -29.29 -3.02
C ILE A 490 0.92 -30.31 -4.17
N MET A 491 1.24 -31.56 -3.84
CA MET A 491 1.17 -32.69 -4.77
C MET A 491 -0.27 -33.10 -5.06
#